data_AF-L9XRX7-F1
#
_entry.id   AF-L9XRX7-F1
#
_cell.length_a   1.000
_cell.length_b   1.000
_cell.length_c   1.000
_cell.angle_alpha   90.00
_cell.angle_beta   90.00
_cell.angle_gamma   90.00
#
_symmetry.space_group_name_H-M   'P 1'
#
loop_
_entity.id
_entity.type
_entity.pdbx_description
1 polymer ?
#
loop_
_entity_poly.entity_id
_entity_poly.type
_entity_poly.pdbx_seq_one_letter_code
_entity_poly.pdbx_strand_id
1 'polypeptide(L)' 'MAIQYTESMNALLDWFNEQPCSCATIGHIENELDWSRETIRNNLKQLVAGNYAEIRYQPTGEYRLIEDPREVDH' A
#
# COMPACT_ATOMS: atom_id res chain seq x y z
N MET A 1 6.47 3.41 -14.06
CA MET A 1 7.40 2.62 -13.21
C MET A 1 6.76 1.25 -13.07
N ALA A 2 7.48 0.15 -13.30
CA ALA A 2 6.89 -1.18 -13.15
C ALA A 2 6.79 -1.55 -11.66
N ILE A 3 5.61 -1.98 -11.21
CA ILE A 3 5.40 -2.45 -9.84
C ILE A 3 5.95 -3.87 -9.74
N GLN A 4 6.69 -4.14 -8.67
CA GLN A 4 7.12 -5.51 -8.37
C GLN A 4 6.05 -6.20 -7.51
N TYR A 5 5.40 -7.21 -8.08
CA TYR A 5 4.41 -8.04 -7.38
C TYR A 5 5.07 -9.13 -6.53
N THR A 6 5.75 -8.71 -5.47
CA THR A 6 6.28 -9.61 -4.43
C THR A 6 5.16 -10.13 -3.53
N GLU A 7 5.43 -11.17 -2.73
CA GLU A 7 4.46 -11.67 -1.72
C GLU A 7 4.01 -10.56 -0.76
N SER A 8 4.93 -9.70 -0.34
CA SER A 8 4.60 -8.56 0.53
C SER A 8 3.81 -7.45 -0.18
N MET A 9 3.95 -7.30 -1.50
CA MET A 9 3.14 -6.36 -2.28
C MET A 9 1.71 -6.90 -2.44
N ASN A 10 1.57 -8.18 -2.78
CA ASN A 10 0.25 -8.81 -2.93
C ASN A 10 -0.50 -8.81 -1.60
N ALA A 11 0.15 -9.20 -0.50
CA ALA A 11 -0.45 -9.15 0.83
C ALA A 11 -0.88 -7.72 1.23
N LEU A 12 -0.10 -6.70 0.85
CA LEU A 12 -0.47 -5.31 1.10
C LEU A 12 -1.71 -4.87 0.30
N LEU A 13 -1.79 -5.25 -0.98
CA LEU A 13 -2.93 -4.94 -1.84
C LEU A 13 -4.20 -5.67 -1.40
N ASP A 14 -4.08 -6.96 -1.05
CA ASP A 14 -5.17 -7.75 -0.50
C ASP A 14 -5.70 -7.13 0.78
N TRP A 15 -4.80 -6.74 1.69
CA TRP A 15 -5.16 -6.06 2.92
C TRP A 15 -5.91 -4.75 2.67
N PHE A 16 -5.46 -3.92 1.71
CA PHE A 16 -6.15 -2.68 1.36
C PHE A 16 -7.54 -2.90 0.77
N ASN A 17 -7.75 -3.98 0.02
CA ASN A 17 -9.05 -4.36 -0.52
C ASN A 17 -10.03 -4.83 0.57
N GLU A 18 -9.52 -5.35 1.68
CA GLU A 18 -10.32 -5.70 2.86
C GLU A 18 -10.67 -4.48 3.73
N GLN A 19 -9.95 -3.36 3.58
CA GLN A 19 -10.20 -2.16 4.38
C GLN A 19 -11.31 -1.27 3.81
N PRO A 20 -12.30 -0.83 4.63
CA PRO A 20 -13.46 -0.07 4.15
C PRO A 20 -13.13 1.32 3.58
N CYS A 21 -11.99 1.91 3.94
CA CYS A 21 -11.53 3.20 3.41
C CYS A 21 -10.29 3.08 2.51
N SER A 22 -9.73 1.87 2.40
CA SER A 22 -8.42 1.59 1.81
C SER A 22 -7.34 2.58 2.27
N CYS A 23 -7.40 2.98 3.56
CA CYS A 23 -6.60 4.04 4.15
C CYS A 23 -5.97 3.57 5.46
N ALA A 24 -4.67 3.82 5.64
CA ALA A 24 -3.95 3.34 6.81
C ALA A 24 -2.59 4.00 7.01
N THR A 25 -2.12 4.03 8.26
CA THR A 25 -0.74 4.40 8.57
C THR A 25 0.17 3.18 8.48
N ILE A 26 1.47 3.39 8.22
CA ILE A 26 2.46 2.30 8.18
C ILE A 26 2.43 1.46 9.46
N GLY A 27 2.27 2.09 10.63
CA GLY A 27 2.23 1.37 11.89
C GLY A 27 0.99 0.50 12.06
N HIS A 28 -0.16 0.90 11.50
CA HIS A 28 -1.34 0.05 11.50
C HIS A 28 -1.14 -1.15 10.57
N ILE A 29 -0.62 -0.91 9.36
CA ILE A 29 -0.34 -1.97 8.40
C ILE A 29 0.66 -2.98 8.96
N GLU A 30 1.72 -2.54 9.63
CA GLU A 30 2.73 -3.41 10.27
C GLU A 30 2.14 -4.28 11.38
N ASN A 31 1.15 -3.79 12.14
CA ASN A 31 0.53 -4.60 13.18
C ASN A 31 -0.34 -5.73 12.61
N GLU A 32 -0.90 -5.53 11.42
CA GLU A 32 -1.80 -6.49 10.76
C GLU A 32 -1.03 -7.42 9.82
N LEU A 33 -0.07 -6.88 9.09
CA LEU A 33 0.80 -7.59 8.19
C LEU A 33 2.14 -7.80 8.88
N ASP A 34 2.51 -9.05 9.14
CA ASP A 34 3.77 -9.50 9.78
C ASP A 34 5.01 -9.22 8.89
N TRP A 35 5.10 -8.01 8.33
CA TRP A 35 6.17 -7.51 7.48
C TRP A 35 6.84 -6.31 8.16
N SER A 36 8.14 -6.17 7.94
CA SER A 36 8.87 -5.03 8.49
C SER A 36 8.32 -3.69 7.96
N ARG A 37 8.39 -2.64 8.77
CA ARG A 37 8.05 -1.26 8.34
C ARG A 37 8.77 -0.83 7.07
N GLU A 38 10.01 -1.29 6.90
CA GLU A 38 10.81 -0.95 5.72
C GLU A 38 10.24 -1.60 4.46
N THR A 39 9.88 -2.89 4.54
CA THR A 39 9.20 -3.62 3.45
C THR A 39 7.89 -2.93 3.07
N ILE A 40 7.03 -2.63 4.05
CA ILE A 40 5.75 -1.95 3.83
C ILE A 40 5.97 -0.58 3.19
N ARG A 41 6.91 0.21 3.71
CA ARG A 41 7.24 1.54 3.17
C ARG A 41 7.74 1.45 1.74
N ASN A 42 8.57 0.47 1.40
CA ASN A 42 9.08 0.28 0.04
C ASN A 42 7.97 -0.10 -0.94
N ASN A 43 7.02 -0.94 -0.51
CA ASN A 43 5.85 -1.30 -1.32
C ASN A 43 4.94 -0.08 -1.55
N LEU A 44 4.61 0.66 -0.48
CA LEU A 44 3.83 1.90 -0.58
C LEU A 44 4.49 2.95 -1.47
N LYS A 45 5.82 3.09 -1.42
CA LYS A 45 6.55 4.00 -2.32
C LYS A 45 6.40 3.61 -3.79
N GLN A 46 6.40 2.31 -4.11
CA GLN A 46 6.17 1.84 -5.48
C GLN A 46 4.74 2.15 -5.95
N LEU A 47 3.74 1.94 -5.08
CA LEU A 47 2.35 2.27 -5.38
C LEU A 47 2.16 3.77 -5.61
N VAL A 48 2.74 4.62 -4.76
CA VAL A 48 2.71 6.08 -4.92
C VAL A 48 3.43 6.51 -6.20
N ALA A 49 4.59 5.93 -6.50
CA ALA A 49 5.32 6.23 -7.74
C ALA A 49 4.57 5.78 -9.01
N GLY A 50 3.68 4.79 -8.87
CA GLY A 50 2.78 4.34 -9.92
C GLY A 50 1.43 5.07 -9.99
N ASN A 51 1.19 6.06 -9.11
CA ASN A 51 -0.11 6.74 -8.93
C ASN A 51 -1.27 5.83 -8.47
N TYR A 52 -0.96 4.66 -7.89
CA TYR A 52 -1.96 3.74 -7.34
C TYR A 52 -2.27 4.02 -5.87
N ALA A 53 -1.41 4.78 -5.19
CA ALA A 53 -1.64 5.23 -3.82
C ALA A 53 -1.27 6.71 -3.66
N GLU A 54 -1.87 7.37 -2.67
CA GLU A 54 -1.51 8.73 -2.25
C GLU A 54 -1.20 8.78 -0.75
N ILE A 55 -0.37 9.76 -0.36
CA ILE A 55 -0.13 10.07 1.04
C ILE A 55 -1.13 11.14 1.46
N ARG A 56 -2.09 10.79 2.32
CA ARG A 56 -3.02 11.74 2.95
C ARG A 56 -2.43 12.22 4.27
N TYR A 57 -2.44 13.53 4.47
CA TYR A 57 -2.02 14.21 5.69
C TYR A 57 -0.54 14.05 6.09
N GLN A 58 0.21 15.15 5.94
CA GLN A 58 1.62 15.24 6.34
C GLN A 58 1.91 15.08 7.85
N PRO A 59 1.03 15.37 8.82
CA PRO A 59 1.38 15.16 10.24
C PRO A 59 1.34 13.69 10.68
N THR A 60 0.52 12.84 10.05
CA THR A 60 0.35 11.42 10.42
C THR A 60 0.93 10.43 9.41
N GLY A 61 1.08 10.83 8.14
CA GLY A 61 1.64 9.97 7.10
C GLY A 61 0.73 8.78 6.75
N GLU A 62 -0.58 9.04 6.63
CA GLU A 62 -1.55 8.03 6.20
C GLU A 62 -1.39 7.78 4.68
N TYR A 63 -1.49 6.52 4.29
CA TYR A 63 -1.53 6.12 2.88
C TYR A 63 -2.95 5.72 2.53
N ARG A 64 -3.39 6.11 1.34
CA ARG A 64 -4.65 5.68 0.76
C ARG A 64 -4.39 5.00 -0.57
N LEU A 65 -4.87 3.77 -0.73
CA LEU A 65 -4.93 3.12 -2.04
C LEU A 65 -6.02 3.81 -2.87
N ILE A 66 -5.66 4.24 -4.07
CA ILE A 66 -6.57 4.88 -5.03
C ILE A 66 -7.16 3.82 -5.94
N GLU A 67 -6.31 2.93 -6.45
CA GLU A 67 -6.66 1.89 -7.43
C GLU A 67 -5.73 0.69 -7.24
N ASP A 68 -6.25 -0.53 -7.39
CA ASP A 68 -5.42 -1.73 -7.36
C ASP A 68 -4.74 -1.92 -8.72
N PRO A 69 -3.39 -1.86 -8.81
CA PRO A 69 -2.67 -2.00 -10.07
C PRO A 69 -2.89 -3.37 -10.75
N ARG A 70 -3.36 -4.39 -10.02
CA ARG A 70 -3.66 -5.72 -10.56
C ARG A 70 -4.93 -5.74 -11.41
N GLU A 71 -5.85 -4.79 -11.21
CA GLU A 71 -7.11 -4.71 -11.96
C GLU A 71 -6.95 -3.93 -13.28
N VAL A 72 -5.89 -3.12 -13.41
CA VAL A 72 -5.66 -2.25 -14.57
C VAL A 72 -4.84 -2.91 -15.67
N ASP A 73 -4.04 -3.93 -15.33
CA ASP A 73 -3.17 -4.66 -16.27
C ASP A 73 -3.92 -5.76 -17.06
N HIS A 74 -5.25 -5.72 -17.11
CA HIS A 74 -6.12 -6.73 -17.74
C HIS A 74 -6.78 -6.28 -19.05
#